data_AF-A0A9P1E784-F1
#
_entry.id   AF-A0A9P1E784-F1
#
_cell.length_a   1.000
_cell.length_b   1.000
_cell.length_c   1.000
_cell.angle_alpha   90.00
_cell.angle_beta   90.00
_cell.angle_gamma   90.00
#
_symmetry.space_group_name_H-M   'P 1'
#
loop_
_entity.id
_entity.type
_entity.pdbx_description
1 polymer ?
#
loop_
_entity_poly.entity_id
_entity_poly.type
_entity_poly.pdbx_seq_one_letter_code
_entity_poly.pdbx_strand_id
1 'polypeptide(L)'
;MMEVLQVLHVLIVCWKKIGHYNMKCQWTPNLPGHYHQGVSPVVDVVKFEVQLYRVKGKFLLDLQKVQGPDSPFLDLCAAFVSQLEFSKEAGVCFVQSANP
;
A
#
# COMPACT_ATOMS: atom_id res chain seq x y z
N MET A 1 2.33 14.65 -1.71
CA MET A 1 1.63 13.90 -0.65
C MET A 1 0.16 13.68 -0.98
N MET A 2 -0.54 14.62 -1.65
CA MET A 2 -1.97 14.43 -1.98
C MET A 2 -2.25 13.22 -2.89
N GLU A 3 -1.41 12.94 -3.89
CA GLU A 3 -1.61 11.77 -4.76
C GLU A 3 -1.55 10.44 -3.99
N VAL A 4 -0.58 10.29 -3.09
CA VAL A 4 -0.48 9.09 -2.23
C VAL A 4 -1.76 8.92 -1.40
N LEU A 5 -2.31 10.02 -0.87
CA LEU A 5 -3.58 9.99 -0.14
C LEU A 5 -4.78 9.67 -1.05
N GLN A 6 -4.78 10.14 -2.29
CA GLN A 6 -5.81 9.82 -3.27
C GLN A 6 -5.79 8.34 -3.66
N VAL A 7 -4.62 7.78 -3.94
CA VAL A 7 -4.48 6.35 -4.24
C VAL A 7 -4.93 5.49 -3.05
N LEU A 8 -4.52 5.85 -1.82
CA LEU A 8 -5.02 5.16 -0.63
C LEU A 8 -6.55 5.22 -0.51
N HIS A 9 -7.16 6.36 -0.84
CA HIS A 9 -8.61 6.51 -0.84
C HIS A 9 -9.30 5.63 -1.89
N VAL A 10 -8.78 5.61 -3.13
CA VAL A 10 -9.28 4.78 -4.23
C VAL A 10 -9.20 3.30 -3.89
N LEU A 11 -8.12 2.88 -3.21
CA LEU A 11 -7.92 1.49 -2.78
C LEU A 11 -8.67 1.14 -1.48
N ILE A 12 -9.46 2.08 -0.93
CA ILE A 12 -10.25 1.91 0.29
C ILE A 12 -9.36 1.45 1.47
N VAL A 13 -8.15 2.00 1.53
CA VAL A 13 -7.22 1.76 2.63
C VAL A 13 -7.63 2.66 3.80
N CYS A 14 -7.60 2.17 5.03
CA CYS A 14 -7.68 3.01 6.21
C CYS A 14 -6.27 3.47 6.58
N TRP A 15 -6.07 4.74 6.91
CA TRP A 15 -4.75 5.24 7.31
C TRP A 15 -4.79 6.21 8.48
N LYS A 16 -3.68 6.26 9.22
CA LYS A 16 -3.41 7.27 10.24
C LYS A 16 -2.00 7.81 10.09
N LYS A 17 -1.85 9.12 10.22
CA LYS A 17 -0.52 9.76 10.25
C LYS A 17 0.15 9.46 11.59
N ILE A 18 1.41 9.02 11.54
CA ILE A 18 2.22 8.76 12.73
C ILE A 18 3.49 9.62 12.81
N GLY A 19 3.84 10.33 11.74
CA GLY A 19 4.98 11.24 11.70
C GLY A 19 4.96 12.17 10.50
N HIS A 20 6.04 12.94 10.30
CA HIS A 20 6.23 13.70 9.07
C HIS A 20 6.38 12.73 7.90
N TYR A 21 5.39 12.74 7.00
CA TYR A 21 5.35 11.85 5.84
C TYR A 21 5.34 10.35 6.14
N ASN A 22 4.99 9.97 7.38
CA ASN A 22 4.83 8.58 7.82
C ASN A 22 3.36 8.31 8.17
N MET A 23 2.83 7.23 7.61
CA MET A 23 1.47 6.76 7.84
C MET A 23 1.44 5.26 8.14
N LYS A 24 0.60 4.87 9.09
CA LYS A 24 0.18 3.49 9.28
C LYS A 24 -1.10 3.24 8.53
N CYS A 25 -1.13 2.17 7.76
CA CYS A 25 -2.22 1.79 6.90
C CYS A 25 -2.74 0.40 7.27
N GLN A 26 -4.04 0.23 7.07
CA GLN A 26 -4.73 -1.05 7.21
C GLN A 26 -5.61 -1.21 5.98
N TRP A 27 -5.42 -2.32 5.28
CA TRP A 27 -6.21 -2.69 4.13
C TRP A 27 -6.90 -4.02 4.39
N THR A 28 -8.18 -4.07 4.09
CA THR A 28 -8.95 -5.31 4.07
C THR A 28 -9.33 -5.53 2.62
N PRO A 29 -8.79 -6.56 1.95
CA PRO A 29 -9.19 -6.92 0.60
C PRO A 29 -10.68 -7.26 0.65
N ASN A 30 -11.53 -6.38 0.10
CA ASN A 30 -12.90 -6.76 -0.20
C ASN A 30 -12.84 -7.67 -1.43
N LEU A 31 -12.61 -8.96 -1.23
CA LEU A 31 -12.62 -9.96 -2.29
C LEU A 31 -14.01 -10.58 -2.40
N PRO A 32 -14.91 -10.10 -3.28
CA PRO A 32 -16.05 -10.88 -3.71
C PRO A 32 -15.56 -11.93 -4.71
N GLY A 33 -15.11 -13.11 -4.25
CA GLY A 33 -14.89 -14.22 -5.20
C GLY A 33 -13.96 -15.35 -4.79
N HIS A 34 -13.08 -15.19 -3.80
CA HIS A 34 -12.17 -16.28 -3.40
C HIS A 34 -12.69 -17.02 -2.16
N TYR A 35 -13.88 -17.62 -2.30
CA TYR A 35 -14.26 -18.73 -1.43
C TYR A 35 -13.39 -19.93 -1.81
N HIS A 36 -12.19 -20.04 -1.22
CA HIS A 36 -11.56 -21.36 -1.14
C HIS A 36 -12.47 -22.21 -0.23
N GLN A 37 -13.09 -23.22 -0.85
CA GLN A 37 -14.02 -24.18 -0.27
C GLN A 37 -13.69 -24.50 1.21
N GLY A 38 -14.46 -23.94 2.15
CA GLY A 38 -14.56 -24.43 3.53
C GLY A 38 -13.76 -23.71 4.63
N VAL A 39 -13.09 -22.58 4.37
CA VAL A 39 -12.43 -21.81 5.44
C VAL A 39 -13.26 -20.57 5.76
N SER A 40 -13.60 -20.37 7.05
CA SER A 40 -14.21 -19.15 7.60
C SER A 40 -13.60 -17.89 6.96
N PRO A 41 -14.33 -16.79 6.71
CA PRO A 41 -13.76 -15.60 6.08
C PRO A 41 -12.63 -15.07 6.95
N VAL A 42 -11.40 -15.51 6.67
CA VAL A 42 -10.21 -14.92 7.22
C VAL A 42 -10.19 -13.56 6.55
N VAL A 43 -10.58 -12.56 7.31
CA VAL A 43 -10.34 -11.18 6.93
C VAL A 43 -8.84 -11.05 6.83
N ASP A 44 -8.31 -11.17 5.61
CA ASP A 44 -6.88 -11.07 5.31
C ASP A 44 -6.47 -9.60 5.46
N VAL A 45 -6.48 -9.13 6.70
CA VAL A 45 -6.15 -7.76 7.04
C VAL A 45 -4.65 -7.58 6.87
N VAL A 46 -4.28 -6.69 5.96
CA VAL A 46 -2.90 -6.29 5.72
C VAL A 46 -2.66 -4.98 6.44
N LYS A 47 -1.69 -4.96 7.35
CA LYS A 47 -1.18 -3.74 7.97
C LYS A 47 0.18 -3.43 7.38
N PHE A 48 0.37 -2.19 6.98
CA PHE A 48 1.61 -1.73 6.38
C PHE A 48 1.86 -0.27 6.74
N GLU A 49 3.10 0.17 6.55
CA GLU A 49 3.51 1.56 6.73
C GLU A 49 3.85 2.16 5.37
N VAL A 50 3.48 3.43 5.22
CA VAL A 50 3.82 4.25 4.06
C VAL A 50 4.72 5.35 4.53
N GLN A 51 5.92 5.43 3.94
CA GLN A 51 6.89 6.46 4.25
C GLN A 51 7.38 7.10 2.96
N LEU A 52 7.28 8.42 2.90
CA LEU A 52 7.81 9.19 1.78
C LEU A 52 9.14 9.83 2.19
N TYR A 53 10.18 9.58 1.39
CA TYR A 53 11.49 10.19 1.53
C TYR A 53 11.77 11.12 0.35
N ARG A 54 12.55 12.19 0.59
CA ARG A 54 13.04 13.07 -0.48
C ARG A 54 14.51 12.79 -0.71
N VAL A 55 14.87 12.39 -1.93
CA VAL A 55 16.24 12.05 -2.31
C VAL A 55 16.63 12.84 -3.56
N LYS A 56 17.56 13.79 -3.43
CA LYS A 56 18.14 14.56 -4.56
C LYS A 56 17.10 15.12 -5.55
N GLY A 57 15.98 15.66 -5.03
CA GLY A 57 14.90 16.23 -5.85
C GLY A 57 13.86 15.23 -6.35
N LYS A 58 14.06 13.92 -6.13
CA LYS A 58 13.05 12.87 -6.34
C LYS A 58 12.39 12.50 -5.02
N PHE A 59 11.24 11.85 -5.12
CA PHE A 59 10.57 11.24 -3.99
C PHE A 59 10.69 9.72 -4.09
N LEU A 60 11.05 9.10 -2.97
CA LEU A 60 11.04 7.65 -2.79
C LEU A 60 9.84 7.31 -1.92
N LEU A 61 8.94 6.49 -2.43
CA LEU A 61 7.82 5.95 -1.66
C LEU A 61 8.19 4.54 -1.20
N ASP A 62 8.19 4.35 0.11
CA ASP A 62 8.45 3.08 0.77
C ASP A 62 7.14 2.52 1.32
N LEU A 63 6.85 1.26 0.98
CA LEU A 63 5.70 0.49 1.43
C LEU A 63 6.21 -0.70 2.21
N GLN A 64 6.07 -0.67 3.54
CA GLN A 64 6.60 -1.72 4.42
C GLN A 64 5.46 -2.51 5.05
N LYS A 65 5.37 -3.81 4.74
CA LYS A 65 4.42 -4.70 5.40
C LYS A 65 4.76 -4.82 6.89
N VAL A 66 3.78 -4.64 7.76
CA VAL A 66 3.88 -4.81 9.22
C VAL A 66 3.24 -6.13 9.66
N GLN A 67 2.07 -6.46 9.12
CA GLN A 67 1.32 -7.66 9.48
C GLN A 67 0.42 -8.09 8.32
N GLY A 68 0.15 -9.39 8.21
CA GLY A 68 -0.80 -9.96 7.26
C GLY A 68 -0.13 -10.80 6.16
N PRO A 69 -0.95 -11.42 5.29
CA PRO A 69 -0.46 -12.31 4.24
C PRO A 69 0.30 -11.55 3.14
N ASP A 70 1.27 -12.21 2.50
CA ASP A 70 2.09 -11.61 1.45
C ASP A 70 1.36 -11.42 0.13
N SER A 71 0.53 -12.38 -0.29
CA SER A 71 -0.23 -12.30 -1.54
C SER A 71 -1.06 -11.01 -1.67
N PRO A 72 -1.99 -10.68 -0.75
CA PRO A 72 -2.75 -9.44 -0.84
C PRO A 72 -1.85 -8.19 -0.73
N PHE A 73 -0.75 -8.25 0.03
CA PHE A 73 0.17 -7.12 0.09
C PHE A 73 0.86 -6.85 -1.25
N LEU A 74 1.25 -7.88 -1.99
CA LEU A 74 1.83 -7.74 -3.32
C LEU A 74 0.81 -7.22 -4.33
N ASP A 75 -0.42 -7.72 -4.29
CA ASP A 75 -1.52 -7.23 -5.13
C ASP A 75 -1.82 -5.74 -4.86
N LEU A 76 -1.80 -5.35 -3.58
CA LEU A 76 -1.93 -3.96 -3.16
C LEU A 76 -0.81 -3.09 -3.71
N CYS A 77 0.45 -3.53 -3.61
CA CYS A 77 1.59 -2.80 -4.16
C CYS A 77 1.47 -2.60 -5.67
N ALA A 78 1.09 -3.65 -6.41
CA ALA A 78 0.86 -3.56 -7.85
C ALA A 78 -0.25 -2.54 -8.19
N ALA A 79 -1.38 -2.61 -7.48
CA ALA A 79 -2.47 -1.65 -7.63
C ALA A 79 -2.03 -0.21 -7.30
N PHE A 80 -1.20 -0.03 -6.27
CA PHE A 80 -0.66 1.27 -5.88
C PHE A 80 0.22 1.87 -6.99
N VAL A 81 1.09 1.05 -7.60
CA VAL A 81 1.94 1.45 -8.73
C VAL A 81 1.09 1.83 -9.92
N SER A 82 0.13 0.99 -10.33
CA SER A 82 -0.74 1.28 -11.48
C SER A 82 -1.53 2.58 -11.31
N GLN A 83 -2.03 2.86 -10.10
CA GLN A 83 -2.75 4.10 -9.82
C GLN A 83 -1.85 5.34 -9.80
N LEU A 84 -0.60 5.21 -9.34
CA LEU A 84 0.36 6.30 -9.36
C LEU A 84 0.91 6.58 -10.76
N GLU A 85 1.15 5.55 -11.57
CA GLU A 85 1.55 5.70 -12.98
C GLU A 85 0.45 6.35 -13.81
N PHE A 86 -0.81 5.95 -13.58
CA PHE A 86 -1.96 6.63 -14.18
C PHE A 86 -2.07 8.10 -13.75
N SER A 87 -1.58 8.43 -12.55
CA SER A 87 -1.61 9.80 -12.03
C SER A 87 -0.40 10.66 -12.44
N LYS A 88 0.70 10.10 -12.97
CA LYS A 88 1.93 10.87 -13.22
C LYS A 88 2.86 10.36 -14.34
N GLU A 89 2.98 11.20 -15.37
CA GLU A 89 4.16 11.44 -16.22
C GLU A 89 5.46 11.83 -15.46
N ALA A 90 5.63 11.52 -14.17
CA ALA A 90 6.73 12.05 -13.37
C ALA A 90 7.29 11.07 -12.31
N GLY A 91 8.21 10.20 -12.75
CA GLY A 91 9.49 9.93 -12.07
C GLY A 91 9.49 9.52 -10.58
N VAL A 92 8.64 8.59 -10.15
CA VAL A 92 8.72 7.98 -8.80
C VAL A 92 9.52 6.68 -8.88
N CYS A 93 10.59 6.58 -8.09
CA CYS A 93 11.33 5.32 -7.92
C CYS A 93 10.74 4.56 -6.72
N PHE A 94 10.55 3.25 -6.84
CA PHE A 94 10.09 2.38 -5.76
C PHE A 94 11.23 1.52 -5.22
N VAL A 95 11.27 1.36 -3.90
CA VAL A 95 12.09 0.35 -3.23
C VAL A 95 11.15 -0.40 -2.30
N GLN A 96 10.92 -1.68 -2.58
CA GLN A 96 10.20 -2.56 -1.67
C GLN A 96 11.19 -3.04 -0.61
N SER A 97 11.08 -2.51 0.61
CA SER A 97 11.87 -3.00 1.75
C SER A 97 11.30 -4.35 2.20
N ALA A 98 11.85 -5.43 1.65
CA ALA A 98 11.69 -6.76 2.22
C ALA A 98 12.56 -6.84 3.48
N ASN A 99 11.96 -6.66 4.64
CA ASN A 99 12.66 -6.87 5.91
C ASN A 99 12.82 -8.39 6.10
N PRO A 100 14.06 -8.91 6.26
CA PRO A 100 14.34 -10.35 6.39
C PRO A 100 13.83 -10.96 7.71
#